data_AF-A0A1G5FQZ1-F1
#
_entry.id   AF-A0A1G5FQZ1-F1
#
_cell.length_a   1.000
_cell.length_b   1.000
_cell.length_c   1.000
_cell.angle_alpha   90.00
_cell.angle_beta   90.00
_cell.angle_gamma   90.00
#
_symmetry.space_group_name_H-M   'P 1'
#
loop_
_entity.id
_entity.type
_entity.pdbx_description
1 polymer ?
#
loop_
_entity_poly.entity_id
_entity_poly.type
_entity_poly.pdbx_seq_one_letter_code
_entity_poly.pdbx_strand_id
1 'polypeptide(L)' 'MKKIEITLSDEQYATIKNEIEQCSMINVEEAVMTGFSFTVSNGFAGFSWMEFEMHKKIDLGDVSWKFVG' A
#
# COMPACT_ATOMS: atom_id res chain seq x y z
N MET A 1 11.64 -13.89 -12.45
CA MET A 1 11.59 -12.49 -11.94
C MET A 1 12.30 -12.50 -10.60
N LYS A 2 13.28 -11.62 -10.38
CA LYS A 2 13.91 -11.48 -9.05
C LYS A 2 12.98 -10.69 -8.14
N LYS A 3 12.81 -11.12 -6.89
CA LYS A 3 11.98 -10.44 -5.88
C LYS A 3 12.87 -9.81 -4.82
N ILE A 4 12.35 -8.84 -4.08
CA ILE A 4 13.01 -8.25 -2.91
C ILE A 4 12.17 -8.58 -1.67
N GLU A 5 12.81 -9.06 -0.62
CA GLU A 5 12.22 -9.14 0.72
C GLU A 5 12.79 -8.02 1.58
N ILE A 6 11.91 -7.26 2.24
CA ILE A 6 12.27 -6.22 3.20
C ILE A 6 11.93 -6.73 4.60
N THR A 7 12.87 -6.60 5.53
CA THR A 7 12.65 -6.90 6.95
C THR A 7 12.49 -5.58 7.69
N LEU A 8 11.35 -5.42 8.35
CA LEU A 8 11.02 -4.22 9.13
C LEU A 8 11.30 -4.46 10.61
N SER A 9 11.74 -3.43 11.31
CA SER A 9 11.67 -3.40 12.77
C SER A 9 10.22 -3.28 13.24
N ASP A 10 9.96 -3.59 14.52
CA ASP A 10 8.63 -3.41 15.12
C ASP A 10 8.15 -1.95 15.02
N GLU A 11 9.07 -0.99 15.17
CA GLU A 11 8.77 0.44 15.03
C GLU A 11 8.38 0.80 13.60
N GLN A 12 9.17 0.39 12.60
CA GLN A 12 8.87 0.63 11.19
C GLN A 12 7.53 0.00 10.79
N TYR A 13 7.25 -1.21 11.27
CA TYR A 13 5.97 -1.88 11.04
C TYR A 13 4.81 -1.10 11.68
N ALA A 14 4.96 -0.65 12.92
CA ALA A 14 3.95 0.15 13.60
C ALA A 14 3.69 1.49 12.88
N THR A 15 4.72 2.15 12.36
CA THR A 15 4.58 3.37 11.55
C THR A 15 3.73 3.14 10.31
N ILE A 16 4.00 2.07 9.55
CA ILE A 16 3.19 1.71 8.37
C ILE A 16 1.74 1.45 8.78
N LYS A 17 1.54 0.66 9.84
CA LYS A 17 0.21 0.27 10.28
C LYS A 17 -0.63 1.48 10.70
N ASN A 18 -0.06 2.37 11.51
CA ASN A 18 -0.74 3.58 11.97
C ASN A 18 -1.09 4.50 10.81
N GLU A 19 -0.21 4.64 9.81
CA GLU A 19 -0.48 5.47 8.64
C GLU A 19 -1.63 4.91 7.78
N ILE A 20 -1.68 3.58 7.59
CA ILE A 20 -2.80 2.93 6.89
C ILE A 20 -4.12 3.19 7.64
N GLU A 21 -4.12 3.05 8.97
CA GLU A 21 -5.30 3.29 9.80
C GLU A 21 -5.75 4.76 9.76
N GLN A 22 -4.82 5.71 9.86
CA GLN A 22 -5.11 7.14 9.78
C GLN A 22 -5.65 7.54 8.41
N CYS A 23 -5.04 7.08 7.33
CA CYS A 23 -5.54 7.34 5.97
C CYS A 23 -6.97 6.78 5.80
N SER A 24 -7.23 5.57 6.31
CA SER A 24 -8.57 4.98 6.30
C SER A 24 -9.58 5.85 7.06
N MET A 25 -9.21 6.32 8.26
CA MET A 25 -10.07 7.19 9.07
C MET A 25 -10.38 8.53 8.40
N ILE A 26 -9.38 9.23 7.85
CA ILE A 26 -9.57 10.52 7.17
C ILE A 26 -10.54 10.38 6.00
N ASN A 27 -10.42 9.31 5.21
CA ASN A 27 -11.31 9.07 4.08
C ASN A 27 -12.77 8.83 4.52
N VAL A 28 -12.97 8.19 5.68
CA VAL A 28 -14.31 7.99 6.25
C VAL A 28 -14.89 9.31 6.77
N GLU A 29 -14.10 10.09 7.50
CA GLU A 29 -14.55 11.34 8.13
C GLU A 29 -14.93 12.41 7.11
N GLU A 30 -14.10 12.58 6.09
CA GLU A 30 -14.28 13.64 5.08
C GLU A 30 -15.22 13.21 3.94
N ALA A 31 -15.70 11.95 3.94
CA ALA A 31 -16.40 11.33 2.80
C ALA A 31 -15.65 11.50 1.46
N VAL A 32 -14.35 11.74 1.53
CA VAL A 32 -13.47 11.91 0.39
C VAL A 32 -12.62 10.67 0.21
N MET A 33 -12.23 10.50 -1.03
CA MET A 33 -11.42 9.40 -1.46
C MET A 33 -10.09 9.96 -1.98
N THR A 34 -9.25 10.46 -1.06
CA THR A 34 -8.00 11.17 -1.40
C THR A 34 -6.77 10.32 -1.18
N GLY A 35 -5.77 10.47 -2.05
CA GLY A 35 -4.51 9.76 -1.93
C GLY A 35 -4.58 8.31 -2.37
N PHE A 36 -5.48 7.97 -3.30
CA PHE A 36 -5.47 6.68 -3.96
C PHE A 36 -5.94 6.76 -5.40
N SER A 37 -5.49 5.81 -6.21
CA SER A 37 -5.99 5.57 -7.56
C SER A 37 -6.75 4.27 -7.63
N PHE A 38 -7.78 4.30 -8.46
CA PHE A 38 -8.54 3.12 -8.84
C PHE A 38 -8.15 2.72 -10.23
N THR A 39 -7.77 1.46 -10.38
CA THR A 39 -7.66 0.84 -11.70
C THR A 39 -8.71 -0.24 -11.79
N VAL A 40 -9.68 -0.04 -12.70
CA VAL A 40 -10.66 -1.07 -13.06
C VAL A 40 -10.14 -1.76 -14.31
N SER A 41 -9.72 -3.01 -14.14
CA SER A 41 -9.23 -3.84 -15.24
C SER A 41 -10.34 -4.79 -15.66
N ASN A 42 -10.62 -4.82 -16.96
CA ASN A 42 -11.59 -5.75 -17.53
C ASN A 42 -10.84 -6.78 -18.39
N GLY A 43 -10.73 -8.00 -17.88
CA GLY A 43 -10.10 -9.12 -18.54
C GLY A 43 -11.05 -9.84 -19.49
N PHE A 44 -10.50 -10.44 -20.55
CA PHE A 44 -11.24 -11.33 -21.44
C PHE A 44 -11.77 -12.55 -20.65
N ALA A 45 -12.93 -13.08 -21.03
CA ALA A 45 -13.70 -14.11 -20.31
C ALA A 45 -14.45 -13.65 -19.04
N GLY A 46 -14.74 -12.36 -18.90
CA GLY A 46 -15.66 -11.84 -17.88
C GLY A 46 -15.05 -11.66 -16.49
N PHE A 47 -13.72 -11.75 -16.38
CA PHE A 47 -13.01 -11.44 -15.14
C PHE A 47 -12.67 -9.96 -15.10
N SER A 48 -13.33 -9.22 -14.22
CA SER A 48 -12.92 -7.87 -13.87
C SER A 48 -12.30 -7.87 -12.48
N TRP A 49 -11.28 -7.06 -12.27
CA TRP A 49 -10.74 -6.81 -10.94
C TRP A 49 -10.49 -5.32 -10.73
N MET A 50 -10.52 -4.92 -9.46
CA MET A 50 -10.34 -3.55 -9.03
C MET A 50 -9.09 -3.50 -8.16
N GLU A 51 -8.13 -2.67 -8.56
CA GLU A 51 -6.91 -2.41 -7.81
C GLU A 51 -7.04 -1.05 -7.13
N PHE A 52 -6.67 -1.04 -5.86
CA PHE A 52 -6.62 0.15 -5.01
C PHE A 52 -5.15 0.40 -4.67
N GLU A 53 -4.65 1.58 -5.01
CA GLU A 53 -3.26 1.97 -4.72
C GLU A 53 -3.27 3.25 -3.89
N MET A 54 -2.64 3.27 -2.71
CA MET A 54 -2.48 4.49 -1.92
C MET A 54 -1.19 5.25 -2.31
N HIS A 55 -1.30 6.56 -2.46
CA HIS A 55 -0.28 7.45 -3.05
C HIS A 55 0.66 8.08 -2.02
N LYS A 56 0.42 7.87 -0.72
CA LYS A 56 1.27 8.48 0.30
C LYS A 56 2.60 7.73 0.37
N LYS A 57 3.69 8.48 0.22
CA LYS A 57 5.03 7.97 0.52
C LYS A 57 5.22 7.94 2.04
N ILE A 58 5.59 6.79 2.56
CA ILE A 58 5.98 6.60 3.96
C ILE A 58 7.50 6.52 3.99
N ASP A 59 8.13 7.41 4.75
CA ASP A 59 9.57 7.32 5.02
C ASP A 59 9.79 6.36 6.18
N LEU A 60 10.50 5.26 5.92
CA LEU A 60 10.83 4.23 6.91
C LEU A 60 12.29 4.32 7.38
N GLY A 61 13.05 5.29 6.89
CA GLY A 61 14.50 5.33 7.03
C GLY A 61 15.17 4.13 6.34
N ASP A 62 16.33 3.74 6.87
CA ASP A 62 17.06 2.59 6.33
C ASP A 62 16.35 1.27 6.66
N VAL A 63 16.15 0.43 5.65
CA VAL A 63 15.53 -0.90 5.80
C VAL A 63 16.50 -2.00 5.40
N SER A 64 16.44 -3.13 6.10
CA SER A 64 17.17 -4.33 5.71
C SER A 64 16.45 -5.04 4.58
N TRP A 65 17.15 -5.37 3.50
CA TRP A 65 16.56 -6.02 2.33
C TRP A 65 17.50 -7.06 1.69
N LYS A 66 16.91 -8.01 0.97
CA LYS A 66 17.64 -9.02 0.19
C LYS A 66 16.90 -9.41 -1.09
N PHE A 67 17.65 -9.83 -2.11
CA PHE A 67 17.05 -10.46 -3.29
C PHE A 67 16.65 -11.90 -2.98
N VAL A 68 15.48 -12.32 -3.46
CA VAL A 68 15.03 -13.71 -3.46
C VAL A 68 14.72 -14.15 -4.90
N GLY A 69 15.10 -15.40 -5.20
CA GLY A 69 15.10 -15.99 -6.55
C GLY A 69 13.75 -16.51 -7.01
#